data_AF-A0A2N2RG03-F1
#
_entry.id   AF-A0A2N2RG03-F1
#
_cell.length_a   1.000
_cell.length_b   1.000
_cell.length_c   1.000
_cell.angle_alpha   90.00
_cell.angle_beta   90.00
_cell.angle_gamma   90.00
#
_symmetry.space_group_name_H-M   'P 1'
#
loop_
_entity.id
_entity.type
_entity.pdbx_description
1 polymer ?
#
loop_
_entity_poly.entity_id
_entity_poly.type
_entity_poly.pdbx_seq_one_letter_code
_entity_poly.pdbx_strand_id
1 'polypeptide(L)'
;MGPDGKMLAPGIVDLLDADHTIPRWTPNDDRTGMLVLAAEACRDVTFFSELLIDSKSRRRAMRGITVPVCKLMDVTALLVSRMNDKASRDARTQWPNADQKTYHEVAKRLKKSRLQGPVRWVRNKIGAHLDSEAFTGGTEYLTLDDILGAFGDCVVLLTLSMNYPSSWFSWIRGLGTSPDGQLHIVETMFEYPLCVRWVTDLDGQPIALSRVMLAEDPRHELQGQMEEATNAYNEWVRVTGTQLPLIAMNPIIDAADSAQNSSTANNRFERIMIFQPSKG
;
A
#
# COMPACT_ATOMS: atom_id res chain seq x y z
N MET A 1 15.94 -11.00 -3.33
CA MET A 1 17.17 -11.67 -2.86
C MET A 1 17.61 -10.95 -1.61
N GLY A 2 17.86 -11.71 -0.53
CA GLY A 2 18.41 -11.15 0.70
C GLY A 2 19.81 -10.55 0.50
N PRO A 3 20.32 -9.78 1.48
CA PRO A 3 21.65 -9.18 1.44
C PRO A 3 22.80 -10.21 1.33
N ASP A 4 22.53 -11.48 1.62
CA ASP A 4 23.42 -12.64 1.50
C ASP A 4 23.20 -13.48 0.22
N GLY A 5 22.30 -13.04 -0.67
CA GLY A 5 21.94 -13.76 -1.89
C GLY A 5 20.94 -14.90 -1.69
N LYS A 6 20.55 -15.21 -0.45
CA LYS A 6 19.55 -16.26 -0.16
C LYS A 6 18.14 -15.78 -0.48
N MET A 7 17.30 -16.72 -0.91
CA MET A 7 15.87 -16.48 -1.13
C MET A 7 15.03 -16.70 0.13
N LEU A 8 15.56 -17.45 1.11
CA LEU A 8 14.85 -17.84 2.34
C LEU A 8 15.49 -17.25 3.61
N ALA A 9 16.13 -16.09 3.50
CA ALA A 9 16.80 -15.46 4.64
C ALA A 9 15.80 -15.08 5.77
N PRO A 10 16.09 -15.44 7.04
CA PRO A 10 15.22 -15.11 8.18
C PRO A 10 14.98 -13.60 8.30
N GLY A 11 13.72 -13.19 8.41
CA GLY A 11 13.31 -11.81 8.70
C GLY A 11 12.76 -11.01 7.51
N ILE A 12 12.75 -11.57 6.30
CA ILE A 12 12.07 -10.96 5.14
C ILE A 12 10.80 -11.75 4.78
N VAL A 13 10.91 -13.09 4.70
CA VAL A 13 9.78 -14.03 4.65
C VAL A 13 10.19 -15.31 5.33
N ASP A 14 9.42 -15.77 6.32
CA ASP A 14 9.53 -17.14 6.78
C ASP A 14 8.62 -18.03 5.93
N LEU A 15 9.17 -18.57 4.85
CA LEU A 15 8.44 -19.51 4.00
C LEU A 15 8.34 -20.90 4.63
N LEU A 16 9.10 -21.18 5.70
CA LEU A 16 9.13 -22.49 6.38
C LEU A 16 7.97 -22.63 7.39
N ASP A 17 7.47 -21.51 7.91
CA ASP A 17 6.30 -21.46 8.81
C ASP A 17 4.95 -21.23 8.10
N ALA A 18 4.96 -21.00 6.78
CA ALA A 18 3.73 -20.78 6.01
C ALA A 18 3.02 -22.11 5.70
N ASP A 19 1.71 -22.17 5.90
CA ASP A 19 0.87 -23.32 5.54
C ASP A 19 1.01 -23.61 4.03
N HIS A 20 1.85 -24.61 3.69
CA HIS A 20 2.25 -24.95 2.31
C HIS A 20 1.10 -25.49 1.46
N THR A 21 -0.11 -25.55 2.00
CA THR A 21 -1.30 -26.03 1.29
C THR A 21 -1.82 -25.03 0.25
N ILE A 22 -1.48 -23.73 0.36
CA ILE A 22 -1.89 -22.70 -0.60
C ILE A 22 -0.70 -21.80 -0.97
N PRO A 23 -0.21 -21.82 -2.22
CA PRO A 23 0.92 -20.99 -2.66
C PRO A 23 0.49 -19.52 -2.81
N ARG A 24 0.62 -18.74 -1.73
CA ARG A 24 0.33 -17.29 -1.71
C ARG A 24 1.59 -16.46 -1.91
N TRP A 25 1.44 -15.34 -2.59
CA TRP A 25 2.52 -14.35 -2.71
C TRP A 25 2.79 -13.68 -1.38
N THR A 26 4.08 -13.50 -1.07
CA THR A 26 4.56 -12.86 0.14
C THR A 26 5.64 -11.82 -0.18
N PRO A 27 5.84 -10.81 0.67
CA PRO A 27 6.81 -9.75 0.41
C PRO A 27 8.27 -10.23 0.46
N ASN A 28 9.01 -10.19 -0.65
CA ASN A 28 10.41 -10.63 -0.69
C ASN A 28 11.42 -9.55 -0.29
N ASP A 29 10.96 -8.34 0.06
CA ASP A 29 11.81 -7.26 0.56
C ASP A 29 11.03 -6.33 1.51
N ASP A 30 11.77 -5.49 2.24
CA ASP A 30 11.21 -4.51 3.17
C ASP A 30 10.20 -3.57 2.52
N ARG A 31 10.37 -3.20 1.24
CA ARG A 31 9.52 -2.20 0.55
C ARG A 31 8.16 -2.82 0.27
N THR A 32 8.14 -4.03 -0.28
CA THR A 32 6.92 -4.81 -0.47
C THR A 32 6.26 -5.10 0.87
N GLY A 33 7.05 -5.38 1.92
CA GLY A 33 6.52 -5.61 3.27
C GLY A 33 5.79 -4.38 3.80
N MET A 34 6.38 -3.19 3.66
CA MET A 34 5.72 -1.94 4.03
C MET A 34 4.49 -1.63 3.16
N LEU A 35 4.51 -2.00 1.87
CA LEU A 35 3.35 -1.84 0.98
C LEU A 35 2.17 -2.69 1.45
N VAL A 36 2.41 -3.97 1.77
CA VAL A 36 1.38 -4.88 2.29
C VAL A 36 0.83 -4.38 3.62
N LEU A 37 1.71 -4.01 4.57
CA LEU A 37 1.29 -3.47 5.86
C LEU A 37 0.48 -2.15 5.72
N ALA A 38 0.79 -1.33 4.72
CA ALA A 38 0.03 -0.12 4.46
C ALA A 38 -1.36 -0.43 3.87
N ALA A 39 -1.46 -1.42 2.98
CA ALA A 39 -2.74 -1.90 2.46
C ALA A 39 -3.61 -2.52 3.58
N GLU A 40 -3.01 -3.27 4.50
CA GLU A 40 -3.71 -3.76 5.70
C GLU A 40 -4.17 -2.61 6.61
N ALA A 41 -3.33 -1.60 6.82
CA ALA A 41 -3.73 -0.43 7.60
C ALA A 41 -4.84 0.39 6.90
N CYS A 42 -4.89 0.40 5.56
CA CYS A 42 -6.04 0.94 4.82
C CYS A 42 -7.33 0.19 5.16
N ARG A 43 -7.30 -1.13 5.24
CA ARG A 43 -8.44 -1.96 5.67
C ARG A 43 -8.88 -1.66 7.10
N ASP A 44 -7.93 -1.48 8.01
CA ASP A 44 -8.22 -1.08 9.40
C ASP A 44 -8.95 0.27 9.45
N VAL A 45 -8.58 1.22 8.57
CA VAL A 45 -9.18 2.55 8.47
C VAL A 45 -10.58 2.49 7.83
N THR A 46 -10.77 1.71 6.76
CA THR A 46 -12.07 1.57 6.10
C THR A 46 -13.12 0.92 6.99
N PHE A 47 -12.73 0.04 7.91
CA PHE A 47 -13.64 -0.53 8.91
C PHE A 47 -14.39 0.54 9.74
N PHE A 48 -13.76 1.69 10.01
CA PHE A 48 -14.38 2.79 10.77
C PHE A 48 -15.19 3.77 9.91
N SER A 49 -15.37 3.49 8.61
CA SER A 49 -15.97 4.42 7.65
C SER A 49 -17.42 4.78 7.91
N GLU A 50 -18.24 3.79 8.19
CA GLU A 50 -19.65 4.00 8.48
C GLU A 50 -19.85 4.80 9.77
N LEU A 51 -18.96 4.62 10.75
CA LEU A 51 -19.05 5.27 12.07
C LEU A 51 -18.68 6.76 12.04
N LEU A 52 -17.88 7.20 11.07
CA LEU A 52 -17.54 8.63 10.93
C LEU A 52 -18.66 9.44 10.27
N ILE A 53 -19.51 8.79 9.47
CA ILE A 53 -20.64 9.41 8.77
C ILE A 53 -21.70 9.84 9.78
N ASP A 54 -22.04 8.98 10.75
CA ASP A 54 -23.04 9.28 11.78
C ASP A 54 -22.58 10.39 12.73
N SER A 55 -23.29 11.52 12.67
CA SER A 55 -23.05 12.70 13.53
C SER A 55 -23.09 12.41 15.04
N LYS A 56 -23.87 11.42 15.49
CA LYS A 56 -24.02 11.11 16.92
C LYS A 56 -22.80 10.37 17.47
N SER A 57 -22.20 9.49 16.67
CA SER A 57 -21.04 8.67 17.05
C SER A 57 -19.71 9.24 16.58
N ARG A 58 -19.71 10.26 15.70
CA ARG A 58 -18.52 10.86 15.08
C ARG A 58 -17.37 11.15 16.03
N ARG A 59 -17.61 11.74 17.22
CA ARG A 59 -16.53 12.03 18.18
C ARG A 59 -15.83 10.77 18.70
N ARG A 60 -16.58 9.70 18.99
CA ARG A 60 -16.02 8.41 19.42
C ARG A 60 -15.31 7.74 18.25
N ALA A 61 -15.90 7.78 17.07
CA ALA A 61 -15.32 7.25 15.84
C ALA A 61 -13.99 7.93 15.48
N MET A 62 -13.89 9.25 15.61
CA MET A 62 -12.65 10.00 15.41
C MET A 62 -11.52 9.54 16.34
N ARG A 63 -11.82 9.20 17.60
CA ARG A 63 -10.83 8.63 18.53
C ARG A 63 -10.43 7.22 18.11
N GLY A 64 -11.40 6.38 17.76
CA GLY A 64 -11.17 5.01 17.31
C GLY A 64 -10.29 4.94 16.05
N ILE A 65 -10.56 5.78 15.06
CA ILE A 65 -9.83 5.78 13.78
C ILE A 65 -8.44 6.41 13.86
N THR A 66 -8.16 7.21 14.90
CA THR A 66 -6.86 7.89 15.08
C THR A 66 -5.70 6.88 15.12
N VAL A 67 -5.89 5.74 15.78
CA VAL A 67 -4.84 4.72 15.90
C VAL A 67 -4.54 4.05 14.54
N PRO A 68 -5.55 3.52 13.81
CA PRO A 68 -5.38 3.04 12.43
C PRO A 68 -4.73 4.07 11.49
N VAL A 69 -5.20 5.32 11.48
CA VAL A 69 -4.62 6.36 10.61
C VAL A 69 -3.18 6.66 10.98
N CYS A 70 -2.84 6.72 12.27
CA CYS A 70 -1.45 6.92 12.70
C CYS A 70 -0.55 5.74 12.33
N LYS A 71 -1.05 4.50 12.42
CA LYS A 71 -0.35 3.28 11.94
C LYS A 71 -0.10 3.36 10.43
N LEU A 72 -1.12 3.73 9.66
CA LEU A 72 -1.01 3.95 8.22
C LEU A 72 0.06 5.02 7.91
N MET A 73 0.02 6.17 8.59
CA MET A 73 1.03 7.24 8.43
C MET A 73 2.45 6.76 8.70
N ASP A 74 2.65 5.97 9.76
CA ASP A 74 3.98 5.45 10.11
C ASP A 74 4.50 4.50 9.02
N VAL A 75 3.68 3.55 8.59
CA VAL A 75 4.05 2.57 7.56
C VAL A 75 4.25 3.23 6.20
N THR A 76 3.36 4.12 5.76
CA THR A 76 3.51 4.85 4.50
C THR A 76 4.77 5.73 4.51
N ALA A 77 5.08 6.40 5.62
CA ALA A 77 6.31 7.19 5.71
C ALA A 77 7.58 6.33 5.69
N LEU A 78 7.54 5.13 6.27
CA LEU A 78 8.63 4.16 6.16
C LEU A 78 8.79 3.68 4.72
N LEU A 79 7.69 3.33 4.05
CA LEU A 79 7.70 2.97 2.62
C LEU A 79 8.35 4.07 1.77
N VAL A 80 7.89 5.32 1.90
CA VAL A 80 8.46 6.47 1.18
C VAL A 80 9.96 6.63 1.47
N SER A 81 10.38 6.42 2.72
CA SER A 81 11.79 6.47 3.09
C SER A 81 12.60 5.35 2.42
N ARG A 82 12.06 4.12 2.35
CA ARG A 82 12.71 2.97 1.69
C ARG A 82 12.76 3.12 0.18
N MET A 83 11.78 3.81 -0.41
CA MET A 83 11.75 4.18 -1.82
C MET A 83 12.60 5.42 -2.15
N ASN A 84 13.36 5.99 -1.20
CA ASN A 84 14.19 7.17 -1.45
C ASN A 84 15.65 6.85 -1.83
N ASP A 85 15.95 5.59 -2.16
CA ASP A 85 17.25 5.22 -2.73
C ASP A 85 17.45 5.80 -4.15
N LYS A 86 18.67 5.68 -4.67
CA LYS A 86 19.04 6.23 -5.98
C LYS A 86 18.21 5.63 -7.12
N ALA A 87 18.08 4.30 -7.18
CA ALA A 87 17.38 3.62 -8.27
C ALA A 87 15.90 4.01 -8.30
N SER A 88 15.24 4.04 -7.13
CA SER A 88 13.84 4.48 -7.05
C SER A 88 13.66 5.97 -7.37
N ARG A 89 14.61 6.84 -7.01
CA ARG A 89 14.59 8.26 -7.42
C ARG A 89 14.73 8.42 -8.93
N ASP A 90 15.69 7.72 -9.54
CA ASP A 90 15.95 7.78 -10.97
C ASP A 90 14.73 7.29 -11.76
N ALA A 91 14.10 6.19 -11.34
CA ALA A 91 12.88 5.71 -11.97
C ALA A 91 11.68 6.66 -11.77
N ARG A 92 11.57 7.38 -10.65
CA ARG A 92 10.54 8.44 -10.49
C ARG A 92 10.69 9.61 -11.46
N THR A 93 11.88 9.87 -11.99
CA THR A 93 12.07 10.94 -12.99
C THR A 93 11.32 10.68 -14.30
N GLN A 94 10.93 9.43 -14.54
CA GLN A 94 10.16 9.00 -15.72
C GLN A 94 8.65 9.18 -15.54
N TRP A 95 8.19 9.48 -14.33
CA TRP A 95 6.77 9.73 -14.07
C TRP A 95 6.34 11.06 -14.72
N PRO A 96 5.04 11.30 -14.96
CA PRO A 96 4.57 12.62 -15.32
C PRO A 96 4.94 13.66 -14.28
N ASN A 97 5.32 14.87 -14.72
CA ASN A 97 5.74 15.95 -13.83
C ASN A 97 4.70 16.29 -12.74
N ALA A 98 3.41 16.19 -13.06
CA ALA A 98 2.33 16.42 -12.11
C ALA A 98 2.39 15.41 -10.94
N ASP A 99 2.56 14.13 -11.24
CA ASP A 99 2.59 13.07 -10.23
C ASP A 99 3.88 13.10 -9.42
N GLN A 100 5.01 13.44 -10.04
CA GLN A 100 6.27 13.67 -9.32
C GLN A 100 6.11 14.80 -8.28
N LYS A 101 5.53 15.92 -8.70
CA LYS A 101 5.30 17.08 -7.84
C LYS A 101 4.33 16.74 -6.70
N THR A 102 3.20 16.11 -7.03
CA THR A 102 2.22 15.64 -6.04
C THR A 102 2.87 14.69 -5.04
N TYR A 103 3.61 13.68 -5.50
CA TYR A 103 4.32 12.74 -4.61
C TYR A 103 5.26 13.47 -3.65
N HIS A 104 6.08 14.41 -4.17
CA HIS A 104 7.03 15.14 -3.34
C HIS A 104 6.35 16.03 -2.30
N GLU A 105 5.33 16.79 -2.71
CA GLU A 105 4.58 17.69 -1.82
C GLU A 105 3.85 16.91 -0.72
N VAL A 106 3.17 15.83 -1.10
CA VAL A 106 2.43 14.97 -0.17
C VAL A 106 3.39 14.26 0.78
N ALA A 107 4.51 13.71 0.28
CA ALA A 107 5.53 13.09 1.13
C ALA A 107 6.11 14.06 2.17
N LYS A 108 6.32 15.32 1.78
CA LYS A 108 6.78 16.38 2.69
C LYS A 108 5.73 16.71 3.75
N ARG A 109 4.46 16.82 3.37
CA ARG A 109 3.34 17.03 4.31
C ARG A 109 3.21 15.86 5.28
N LEU A 110 3.17 14.63 4.77
CA LEU A 110 3.08 13.42 5.59
C LEU A 110 4.22 13.34 6.60
N LYS A 111 5.47 13.65 6.21
CA LYS A 111 6.62 13.67 7.13
C LYS A 111 6.41 14.65 8.28
N LYS A 112 5.88 15.85 8.00
CA LYS A 112 5.56 16.84 9.04
C LYS A 112 4.43 16.35 9.95
N SER A 113 3.33 15.88 9.36
CA SER A 113 2.17 15.37 10.09
C SER A 113 2.49 14.15 10.96
N ARG A 114 3.37 13.26 10.48
CA ARG A 114 3.83 12.09 11.24
C ARG A 114 4.62 12.48 12.49
N LEU A 115 5.48 13.49 12.39
CA LEU A 115 6.38 13.86 13.49
C LEU A 115 5.65 14.65 14.60
N GLN A 116 4.78 15.58 14.21
CA GLN A 116 4.21 16.57 15.14
C GLN A 116 2.72 16.88 14.89
N GLY A 117 2.03 16.07 14.07
CA GLY A 117 0.63 16.31 13.75
C GLY A 117 -0.34 15.95 14.89
N PRO A 118 -1.56 16.50 14.85
CA PRO A 118 -2.59 16.26 15.87
C PRO A 118 -2.98 14.78 15.98
N VAL A 119 -3.05 14.05 14.86
CA VAL A 119 -3.28 12.59 14.84
C VAL A 119 -2.22 11.84 15.67
N ARG A 120 -0.94 12.19 15.49
CA ARG A 120 0.17 11.58 16.25
C ARG A 120 0.08 11.92 17.73
N TRP A 121 -0.24 13.17 18.05
CA TRP A 121 -0.39 13.63 19.43
C TRP A 121 -1.49 12.86 20.15
N VAL A 122 -2.69 12.76 19.56
CA VAL A 122 -3.82 12.01 20.15
C VAL A 122 -3.47 10.53 20.29
N ARG A 123 -2.86 9.89 19.28
CA ARG A 123 -2.41 8.49 19.38
C ARG A 123 -1.44 8.28 20.55
N ASN A 124 -0.48 9.16 20.74
CA ASN A 124 0.48 9.05 21.85
C ASN A 124 -0.20 9.21 23.21
N LYS A 125 -1.25 10.03 23.30
CA LYS A 125 -2.06 10.14 24.51
C LYS A 125 -2.91 8.89 24.76
N ILE A 126 -3.58 8.35 23.74
CA ILE A 126 -4.32 7.08 23.85
C ILE A 126 -3.39 5.96 24.36
N GLY A 127 -2.20 5.83 23.77
CA GLY A 127 -1.21 4.83 24.18
C GLY A 127 -0.71 5.01 25.62
N ALA A 128 -0.67 6.24 26.13
CA ALA A 128 -0.26 6.51 27.51
C ALA A 128 -1.34 6.18 28.55
N HIS A 129 -2.61 6.13 28.15
CA HIS A 129 -3.75 5.92 29.06
C HIS A 129 -4.32 4.50 29.03
N LEU A 130 -3.87 3.61 28.12
CA LEU A 130 -4.30 2.21 27.93
C LEU A 130 -5.81 2.00 27.69
N ASP A 131 -6.62 3.07 27.74
CA ASP A 131 -8.05 3.08 27.46
C ASP A 131 -8.41 4.30 26.59
N SER A 132 -8.82 4.03 25.35
CA SER A 132 -9.23 5.03 24.37
C SER A 132 -10.57 5.72 24.71
N GLU A 133 -11.37 5.13 25.59
CA GLU A 133 -12.68 5.65 25.99
C GLU A 133 -12.59 6.55 27.23
N ALA A 134 -11.64 6.26 28.13
CA ALA A 134 -11.36 7.07 29.31
C ALA A 134 -10.75 8.45 28.98
N PHE A 135 -10.16 8.62 27.79
CA PHE A 135 -9.51 9.86 27.40
C PHE A 135 -10.50 10.86 26.77
N THR A 136 -10.97 11.82 27.57
CA THR A 136 -11.84 12.92 27.13
C THR A 136 -11.13 14.26 26.93
N GLY A 137 -9.97 14.48 27.55
CA GLY A 137 -9.25 15.76 27.52
C GLY A 137 -8.32 15.89 26.31
N GLY A 138 -8.36 17.01 25.58
CA GLY A 138 -7.40 17.30 24.51
C GLY A 138 -7.72 16.73 23.12
N THR A 139 -8.80 15.96 22.97
CA THR A 139 -9.34 15.62 21.63
C THR A 139 -9.97 16.82 20.92
N GLU A 140 -10.13 17.94 21.62
CA GLU A 140 -10.60 19.23 21.08
C GLU A 140 -9.69 19.78 19.98
N TYR A 141 -8.41 19.38 19.98
CA TYR A 141 -7.42 19.79 18.98
C TYR A 141 -7.37 18.89 17.74
N LEU A 142 -8.13 17.78 17.73
CA LEU A 142 -8.21 16.87 16.58
C LEU A 142 -9.47 17.18 15.79
N THR A 143 -9.29 17.75 14.61
CA THR A 143 -10.39 17.98 13.67
C THR A 143 -10.55 16.79 12.73
N LEU A 144 -11.71 16.71 12.07
CA LEU A 144 -11.91 15.70 11.03
C LEU A 144 -10.96 15.92 9.85
N ASP A 145 -10.71 17.18 9.47
CA ASP A 145 -9.76 17.56 8.41
C ASP A 145 -8.34 17.08 8.70
N ASP A 146 -7.92 17.04 9.97
CA ASP A 146 -6.62 16.49 10.36
C ASP A 146 -6.50 15.00 10.08
N ILE A 147 -7.56 14.24 10.36
CA ILE A 147 -7.64 12.79 10.11
C ILE A 147 -7.71 12.54 8.61
N LEU A 148 -8.63 13.22 7.92
CA LEU A 148 -8.86 13.06 6.49
C LEU A 148 -7.64 13.52 5.68
N GLY A 149 -7.02 14.64 6.05
CA GLY A 149 -5.81 15.13 5.39
C GLY A 149 -4.65 14.15 5.51
N ALA A 150 -4.44 13.57 6.70
CA ALA A 150 -3.41 12.55 6.90
C ALA A 150 -3.72 11.25 6.15
N PHE A 151 -4.98 10.80 6.18
CA PHE A 151 -5.42 9.61 5.46
C PHE A 151 -5.30 9.79 3.94
N GLY A 152 -5.78 10.91 3.40
CA GLY A 152 -5.69 11.25 1.98
C GLY A 152 -4.25 11.33 1.50
N ASP A 153 -3.36 11.98 2.27
CA ASP A 153 -1.92 12.02 1.95
C ASP A 153 -1.32 10.60 1.87
N CYS A 154 -1.70 9.68 2.77
CA CYS A 154 -1.26 8.29 2.71
C CYS A 154 -1.79 7.55 1.48
N VAL A 155 -3.10 7.63 1.22
CA VAL A 155 -3.75 6.96 0.08
C VAL A 155 -3.17 7.45 -1.24
N VAL A 156 -2.91 8.75 -1.36
CA VAL A 156 -2.25 9.37 -2.52
C VAL A 156 -0.86 8.77 -2.76
N LEU A 157 -0.03 8.67 -1.72
CA LEU A 157 1.32 8.13 -1.84
C LEU A 157 1.33 6.64 -2.18
N LEU A 158 0.44 5.86 -1.56
CA LEU A 158 0.33 4.42 -1.81
C LEU A 158 -0.12 4.15 -3.25
N THR A 159 -1.16 4.86 -3.67
CA THR A 159 -1.67 4.86 -5.04
C THR A 159 -0.58 5.17 -6.06
N LEU A 160 0.16 6.28 -5.90
CA LEU A 160 1.26 6.61 -6.83
C LEU A 160 2.37 5.56 -6.80
N SER A 161 2.63 4.97 -5.63
CA SER A 161 3.63 3.92 -5.51
C SER A 161 3.24 2.66 -6.28
N MET A 162 1.94 2.31 -6.34
CA MET A 162 1.45 1.17 -7.11
C MET A 162 1.31 1.43 -8.60
N ASN A 163 0.80 2.61 -8.99
CA ASN A 163 0.45 2.95 -10.36
C ASN A 163 1.62 2.87 -11.34
N TYR A 164 2.82 3.15 -10.86
CA TYR A 164 3.99 3.13 -11.70
C TYR A 164 4.63 1.74 -11.60
N PRO A 165 4.64 0.96 -12.70
CA PRO A 165 5.27 -0.34 -12.72
C PRO A 165 6.72 -0.15 -12.30
N SER A 166 7.04 -0.75 -11.18
CA SER A 166 8.34 -0.55 -10.56
C SER A 166 8.88 -1.90 -10.15
N SER A 167 10.07 -2.18 -10.64
CA SER A 167 10.92 -3.28 -10.17
C SER A 167 11.34 -3.14 -8.70
N TRP A 168 10.73 -2.21 -7.96
CA TRP A 168 11.01 -1.90 -6.56
C TRP A 168 10.28 -2.83 -5.60
N PHE A 169 9.21 -3.48 -6.04
CA PHE A 169 8.47 -4.45 -5.22
C PHE A 169 8.83 -5.85 -5.63
N SER A 170 9.51 -6.57 -4.74
CA SER A 170 9.78 -7.98 -4.91
C SER A 170 8.78 -8.85 -4.15
N TRP A 171 8.30 -9.89 -4.80
CA TRP A 171 7.40 -10.90 -4.27
C TRP A 171 8.01 -12.28 -4.37
N ILE A 172 7.67 -13.15 -3.43
CA ILE A 172 8.12 -14.55 -3.40
C ILE A 172 6.98 -15.46 -2.94
N ARG A 173 6.94 -16.68 -3.46
CA ARG A 173 6.08 -17.76 -2.93
C ARG A 173 6.78 -19.11 -3.02
N GLY A 174 6.55 -19.95 -2.02
CA GLY A 174 6.94 -21.36 -2.06
C GLY A 174 5.90 -22.17 -2.82
N LEU A 175 6.35 -23.08 -3.69
CA LEU A 175 5.50 -24.07 -4.35
C LEU A 175 5.58 -25.46 -3.70
N GLY A 176 6.55 -25.65 -2.79
CA GLY A 176 6.80 -26.90 -2.10
C GLY A 176 8.25 -27.38 -2.26
N THR A 177 8.46 -28.66 -1.97
CA THR A 177 9.75 -29.34 -2.09
C THR A 177 9.77 -30.31 -3.27
N SER A 178 10.96 -30.67 -3.74
CA SER A 178 11.14 -31.77 -4.67
C SER A 178 10.66 -33.12 -4.08
N PRO A 179 10.38 -34.15 -4.92
CA PRO A 179 9.89 -35.44 -4.45
C PRO A 179 10.82 -36.17 -3.47
N ASP A 180 12.12 -35.91 -3.54
CA ASP A 180 13.15 -36.44 -2.62
C ASP A 180 13.36 -35.57 -1.37
N GLY A 181 12.63 -34.46 -1.26
CA GLY A 181 12.66 -33.53 -0.13
C GLY A 181 13.96 -32.75 0.02
N GLN A 182 14.85 -32.76 -0.97
CA GLN A 182 16.18 -32.13 -0.87
C GLN A 182 16.24 -30.70 -1.42
N LEU A 183 15.23 -30.29 -2.18
CA LEU A 183 15.21 -29.01 -2.88
C LEU A 183 13.90 -28.27 -2.62
N HIS A 184 13.96 -26.94 -2.58
CA HIS A 184 12.76 -26.10 -2.60
C HIS A 184 12.50 -25.57 -4.01
N ILE A 185 11.22 -25.45 -4.34
CA ILE A 185 10.76 -24.80 -5.56
C ILE A 185 10.10 -23.48 -5.17
N VAL A 186 10.66 -22.39 -5.63
CA VAL A 186 10.19 -21.04 -5.29
C VAL A 186 9.95 -20.23 -6.55
N GLU A 187 8.98 -19.32 -6.47
CA GLU A 187 8.71 -18.35 -7.52
C GLU A 187 8.93 -16.95 -7.01
N THR A 188 9.55 -16.12 -7.84
CA THR A 188 9.78 -14.70 -7.56
C THR A 188 9.19 -13.83 -8.65
N MET A 189 8.59 -12.71 -8.27
CA MET A 189 8.15 -11.67 -9.20
C MET A 189 8.74 -10.33 -8.78
N PHE A 190 9.41 -9.65 -9.71
CA PHE A 190 9.98 -8.31 -9.51
C PHE A 190 9.30 -7.29 -10.42
N GLU A 191 8.95 -7.71 -11.63
CA GLU A 191 8.36 -6.86 -12.65
C GLU A 191 7.24 -7.63 -13.33
N TYR A 192 6.05 -7.05 -13.32
CA TYR A 192 4.91 -7.61 -14.03
C TYR A 192 5.15 -7.54 -15.55
N PRO A 193 4.77 -8.57 -16.34
CA PRO A 193 4.08 -9.81 -15.94
C PRO A 193 4.98 -11.03 -15.69
N LEU A 194 6.29 -10.85 -15.48
CA LEU A 194 7.26 -11.94 -15.49
C LEU A 194 7.50 -12.52 -14.09
N CYS A 195 7.19 -13.80 -13.94
CA CYS A 195 7.53 -14.64 -12.80
C CYS A 195 8.69 -15.58 -13.17
N VAL A 196 9.65 -15.73 -12.27
CA VAL A 196 10.78 -16.65 -12.41
C VAL A 196 10.68 -17.74 -11.36
N ARG A 197 10.72 -19.00 -11.81
CA ARG A 197 10.76 -20.18 -10.95
C ARG A 197 12.19 -20.65 -10.77
N TRP A 198 12.59 -20.79 -9.52
CA TRP A 198 13.90 -21.24 -9.09
C TRP A 198 13.80 -22.59 -8.39
N VAL A 199 14.87 -23.37 -8.53
CA VAL A 199 15.16 -24.52 -7.69
C VAL A 199 16.26 -24.10 -6.74
N THR A 200 16.01 -24.20 -5.44
CA THR A 200 16.97 -23.86 -4.40
C THR A 200 17.32 -25.08 -3.56
N ASP A 201 18.45 -25.02 -2.87
CA ASP A 201 18.72 -25.94 -1.76
C ASP A 201 17.79 -25.64 -0.57
N LEU A 202 17.92 -26.43 0.51
CA LEU A 202 17.16 -26.27 1.75
C LEU A 202 17.45 -24.96 2.48
N ASP A 203 18.61 -24.34 2.23
CA ASP A 203 19.00 -23.05 2.80
C ASP A 203 18.51 -21.86 1.95
N GLY A 204 17.83 -22.12 0.81
CA GLY A 204 17.29 -21.10 -0.07
C GLY A 204 18.30 -20.51 -1.05
N GLN A 205 19.44 -21.15 -1.28
CA GLN A 205 20.38 -20.74 -2.32
C GLN A 205 19.93 -21.22 -3.70
N PRO A 206 19.89 -20.34 -4.72
CA PRO A 206 19.48 -20.73 -6.06
C PRO A 206 20.50 -21.67 -6.71
N ILE A 207 20.05 -22.88 -7.05
CA ILE A 207 20.84 -23.90 -7.77
C ILE A 207 20.57 -23.79 -9.27
N ALA A 208 19.31 -23.60 -9.66
CA ALA A 208 18.92 -23.54 -11.06
C ALA A 208 17.72 -22.63 -11.30
N LEU A 209 17.71 -21.98 -12.48
CA LEU A 209 16.51 -21.37 -13.03
C LEU A 209 15.72 -22.46 -13.77
N SER A 210 14.50 -22.74 -13.30
CA SER A 210 13.65 -23.78 -13.90
C SER A 210 12.88 -23.24 -15.10
N ARG A 211 12.20 -22.09 -14.95
CA ARG A 211 11.37 -21.48 -16.00
C ARG A 211 11.09 -20.01 -15.74
N VAL A 212 10.87 -19.26 -16.82
CA VAL A 212 10.23 -17.94 -16.81
C VAL A 212 8.81 -18.07 -17.36
N MET A 213 7.83 -17.49 -16.68
CA MET A 213 6.42 -17.58 -17.05
C MET A 213 5.66 -16.29 -16.77
N LEU A 214 4.52 -16.12 -17.44
CA LEU A 214 3.57 -15.07 -17.11
C LEU A 214 2.79 -15.45 -15.86
N ALA A 215 2.60 -14.50 -14.96
CA ALA A 215 1.77 -14.68 -13.77
C ALA A 215 0.95 -13.41 -13.49
N GLU A 216 -0.14 -13.60 -12.76
CA GLU A 216 -0.95 -12.50 -12.25
C GLU A 216 -0.15 -11.64 -11.26
N ASP A 217 -0.36 -10.33 -11.32
CA ASP A 217 0.31 -9.38 -10.44
C ASP A 217 -0.22 -9.50 -9.00
N PRO A 218 0.61 -9.87 -8.01
CA PRO A 218 0.18 -9.90 -6.60
C PRO A 218 -0.27 -8.53 -6.08
N ARG A 219 0.11 -7.43 -6.74
CA ARG A 219 -0.35 -6.08 -6.38
C ARG A 219 -1.84 -5.90 -6.61
N HIS A 220 -2.49 -6.68 -7.48
CA HIS A 220 -3.94 -6.57 -7.72
C HIS A 220 -4.76 -6.84 -6.45
N GLU A 221 -4.31 -7.77 -5.60
CA GLU A 221 -4.97 -8.05 -4.31
C GLU A 221 -4.90 -6.83 -3.37
N LEU A 222 -3.80 -6.08 -3.42
CA LEU A 222 -3.63 -4.86 -2.64
C LEU A 222 -4.41 -3.68 -3.23
N GLN A 223 -4.54 -3.64 -4.56
CA GLN A 223 -5.21 -2.56 -5.27
C GLN A 223 -6.67 -2.43 -4.83
N GLY A 224 -7.38 -3.54 -4.64
CA GLY A 224 -8.75 -3.52 -4.11
C GLY A 224 -8.87 -2.81 -2.76
N GLN A 225 -7.92 -3.02 -1.85
CA GLN A 225 -7.90 -2.35 -0.54
C GLN A 225 -7.64 -0.83 -0.67
N MET A 226 -6.81 -0.42 -1.62
CA MET A 226 -6.55 0.99 -1.87
C MET A 226 -7.71 1.69 -2.58
N GLU A 227 -8.41 0.99 -3.47
CA GLU A 227 -9.66 1.43 -4.08
C GLU A 227 -10.74 1.65 -3.03
N GLU A 228 -10.96 0.67 -2.14
CA GLU A 228 -11.90 0.81 -1.01
C GLU A 228 -11.54 1.98 -0.09
N ALA A 229 -10.25 2.14 0.25
CA ALA A 229 -9.78 3.25 1.07
C ALA A 229 -9.98 4.62 0.39
N THR A 230 -9.75 4.69 -0.92
CA THR A 230 -9.97 5.92 -1.70
C THR A 230 -11.44 6.28 -1.77
N ASN A 231 -12.30 5.28 -1.97
CA ASN A 231 -13.75 5.46 -1.98
C ASN A 231 -14.25 5.95 -0.62
N ALA A 232 -13.80 5.33 0.48
CA ALA A 232 -14.12 5.77 1.83
C ALA A 232 -13.65 7.22 2.10
N TYR A 233 -12.42 7.57 1.72
CA TYR A 233 -11.91 8.93 1.82
C TYR A 233 -12.81 9.93 1.08
N ASN A 234 -13.12 9.65 -0.18
CA ASN A 234 -13.93 10.53 -1.03
C ASN A 234 -15.36 10.68 -0.51
N GLU A 235 -15.94 9.59 -0.01
CA GLU A 235 -17.25 9.62 0.62
C GLU A 235 -17.24 10.51 1.87
N TRP A 236 -16.25 10.35 2.75
CA TRP A 236 -16.14 11.18 3.95
C TRP A 236 -15.98 12.66 3.60
N VAL A 237 -15.11 13.00 2.65
CA VAL A 237 -14.92 14.38 2.20
C VAL A 237 -16.24 14.99 1.72
N ARG A 238 -17.03 14.25 0.94
CA ARG A 238 -18.34 14.69 0.43
C ARG A 238 -19.37 14.85 1.55
N VAL A 239 -19.54 13.83 2.38
CA VAL A 239 -20.60 13.80 3.41
C VAL A 239 -20.34 14.81 4.51
N THR A 240 -19.07 15.06 4.83
CA THR A 240 -18.71 15.97 5.92
C THR A 240 -18.48 17.41 5.48
N GLY A 241 -18.48 17.68 4.17
CA GLY A 241 -18.42 19.04 3.60
C GLY A 241 -17.07 19.72 3.75
N THR A 242 -16.00 18.94 3.93
CA THR A 242 -14.63 19.46 4.06
C THR A 242 -14.14 20.07 2.74
N GLN A 243 -13.18 20.99 2.82
CA GLN A 243 -12.56 21.61 1.63
C GLN A 243 -11.39 20.78 1.07
N LEU A 244 -11.20 19.55 1.58
CA LEU A 244 -10.15 18.67 1.11
C LEU A 244 -10.45 18.19 -0.31
N PRO A 245 -9.43 18.05 -1.17
CA PRO A 245 -9.65 17.64 -2.54
C PRO A 245 -9.98 16.14 -2.63
N LEU A 246 -10.90 15.79 -3.53
CA LEU A 246 -11.21 14.39 -3.84
C LEU A 246 -10.06 13.75 -4.62
N ILE A 247 -9.86 12.46 -4.39
CA ILE A 247 -8.92 11.63 -5.15
C ILE A 247 -9.69 11.01 -6.31
N ALA A 248 -9.31 11.36 -7.54
CA ALA A 248 -9.96 10.81 -8.73
C ALA A 248 -9.26 9.52 -9.18
N MET A 249 -10.01 8.43 -9.29
CA MET A 249 -9.58 7.21 -9.97
C MET A 249 -10.22 7.25 -11.35
N ASN A 250 -9.41 7.46 -12.39
CA ASN A 250 -9.93 7.40 -13.76
C ASN A 250 -9.60 6.02 -14.32
N PRO A 251 -10.57 5.30 -14.89
CA PRO A 251 -10.24 4.14 -15.70
C PRO A 251 -9.31 4.59 -16.83
N ILE A 252 -8.33 3.76 -17.20
CA ILE A 252 -7.55 4.00 -18.40
C ILE A 252 -8.54 3.91 -19.56
N ILE A 253 -8.95 5.07 -20.08
CA ILE A 253 -9.55 5.12 -21.41
C ILE A 253 -8.36 4.95 -22.35
N ASP A 254 -8.08 3.71 -22.71
CA ASP A 254 -7.21 3.43 -23.83
C ASP A 254 -7.83 4.13 -25.04
N ALA A 255 -7.20 5.23 -25.47
CA ALA A 255 -7.59 5.97 -26.66
C ALA A 255 -7.40 5.14 -27.96
N ALA A 256 -7.17 3.82 -27.84
CA ALA A 256 -7.00 2.86 -28.92
C ALA A 256 -8.16 1.86 -29.07
N ASP A 257 -9.03 1.66 -28.07
CA ASP A 257 -10.05 0.59 -28.11
C ASP A 257 -11.48 1.08 -28.43
N SER A 258 -11.59 2.03 -29.37
CA SER A 258 -12.88 2.25 -30.06
C SER A 258 -13.17 1.19 -31.14
N ALA A 259 -12.31 0.19 -31.30
CA ALA A 259 -12.58 -0.96 -32.15
C ALA A 259 -11.81 -2.21 -31.71
N GLN A 260 -12.33 -2.97 -30.74
CA GLN A 260 -12.54 -4.43 -30.85
C GLN A 260 -12.85 -5.08 -29.50
N ASN A 261 -14.01 -5.74 -29.47
CA ASN A 261 -14.33 -6.97 -28.75
C ASN A 261 -14.09 -7.04 -27.23
N SER A 262 -15.22 -7.02 -26.53
CA SER A 262 -15.45 -7.55 -25.20
C SER A 262 -14.68 -8.84 -24.90
N SER A 263 -13.68 -8.74 -24.01
CA SER A 263 -13.28 -9.84 -23.14
C SER A 263 -13.37 -9.36 -21.70
N THR A 264 -14.17 -10.07 -20.90
CA THR A 264 -14.55 -9.74 -19.52
C THR A 264 -13.43 -9.92 -18.49
N ALA A 265 -12.17 -10.04 -18.92
CA ALA A 265 -11.03 -10.38 -18.06
C ALA A 265 -9.93 -9.29 -17.96
N ASN A 266 -9.99 -8.21 -18.76
CA ASN A 266 -8.93 -7.19 -18.81
C ASN A 266 -9.29 -5.82 -18.20
N ASN A 267 -10.40 -5.70 -17.48
CA ASN A 267 -11.01 -4.40 -17.14
C ASN A 267 -10.47 -3.67 -15.90
N ARG A 268 -9.25 -3.92 -15.39
CA ARG A 268 -8.79 -3.27 -14.14
C ARG A 268 -7.37 -2.71 -14.13
N PHE A 269 -6.84 -2.32 -15.29
CA PHE A 269 -5.78 -1.31 -15.28
C PHE A 269 -6.44 0.06 -15.15
N GLU A 270 -6.77 0.49 -13.94
CA GLU A 270 -7.17 1.86 -13.66
C GLU A 270 -5.95 2.65 -13.20
N ARG A 271 -5.56 3.67 -13.97
CA ARG A 271 -4.48 4.59 -13.60
C ARG A 271 -5.09 5.69 -12.75
N ILE A 272 -4.77 5.68 -11.47
CA ILE A 272 -5.32 6.68 -10.55
C ILE A 272 -4.58 8.02 -10.78
N MET A 273 -5.29 9.03 -11.30
CA MET A 273 -4.76 10.37 -11.53
C MET A 273 -5.04 11.27 -10.33
N ILE A 274 -4.00 11.80 -9.71
CA ILE A 274 -4.17 12.59 -8.50
C ILE A 274 -4.30 14.08 -8.89
N PHE A 275 -5.55 14.54 -8.83
CA PHE A 275 -6.08 15.85 -9.20
C PHE A 275 -6.37 16.04 -10.69
N GLN A 276 -7.57 16.54 -11.00
CA GLN A 276 -7.89 17.05 -12.32
C GLN A 276 -7.07 18.33 -12.57
N PRO A 277 -6.46 18.52 -13.75
CA PRO A 277 -6.01 19.84 -14.15
C PRO A 277 -7.24 20.76 -14.17
N SER A 278 -7.17 21.88 -13.45
CA SER A 278 -8.16 22.94 -13.57
C SER A 278 -8.31 23.27 -15.06
N LYS A 279 -9.51 23.08 -15.60
CA LYS A 279 -9.84 23.57 -16.94
C LYS A 279 -9.57 25.08 -16.95
N GLY A 280 -8.58 25.50 -17.73
CA GLY A 280 -8.40 26.90 -18.12
C GLY A 280 -9.54 27.36 -19.01
#